data_AF-A0A432R1H3-F1
#
_entry.id   AF-A0A432R1H3-F1
#
_cell.length_a   1.000
_cell.length_b   1.000
_cell.length_c   1.000
_cell.angle_alpha   90.00
_cell.angle_beta   90.00
_cell.angle_gamma   90.00
#
_symmetry.space_group_name_H-M   'P 1'
#
loop_
_entity.id
_entity.type
_entity.pdbx_description
1 polymer ?
#
loop_
_entity_poly.entity_id
_entity_poly.type
_entity_poly.pdbx_seq_one_letter_code
_entity_poly.pdbx_strand_id
1 'polypeptide(L)'
;MKQRFAETIISFLLGAAWALALLGAIFLFWSFLPFGLIVALMAGMIGSLFGLFLVVMLEVASLQFEKLRELKRQREILESIQASLNASHDATLRDH
;
A
#
# COMPACT_ATOMS: atom_id res chain seq x y z
N MET A 1 5.88 12.34 -13.33
CA MET A 1 6.18 13.04 -12.07
C MET A 1 5.07 12.94 -11.02
N LYS A 2 3.79 13.24 -11.33
CA LYS A 2 2.68 13.23 -10.35
C LYS A 2 2.46 11.90 -9.61
N GLN A 3 2.60 10.76 -10.31
CA GLN A 3 2.39 9.43 -9.70
C GLN A 3 3.45 9.06 -8.65
N ARG A 4 4.74 9.30 -8.93
CA ARG A 4 5.82 9.05 -7.97
C ARG A 4 5.69 9.92 -6.71
N PHE A 5 5.24 11.16 -6.87
CA PHE A 5 5.02 12.07 -5.74
C PHE A 5 3.86 11.59 -4.85
N ALA A 6 2.76 11.11 -5.46
CA ALA A 6 1.65 10.51 -4.73
C ALA A 6 2.08 9.24 -3.97
N GLU A 7 2.86 8.35 -4.60
CA GLU A 7 3.41 7.16 -3.94
C GLU A 7 4.30 7.51 -2.75
N THR A 8 5.19 8.50 -2.89
CA THR A 8 6.04 8.98 -1.77
C THR A 8 5.20 9.55 -0.63
N ILE A 9 4.17 10.34 -0.92
CA ILE A 9 3.29 10.90 0.10
C ILE A 9 2.53 9.77 0.81
N ILE A 10 1.99 8.80 0.08
CA ILE A 10 1.23 7.69 0.66
C ILE A 10 2.14 6.84 1.56
N SER A 11 3.37 6.56 1.14
CA SER A 11 4.35 5.84 1.96
C SER A 11 4.72 6.61 3.23
N PHE A 12 4.90 7.93 3.14
CA PHE A 12 5.14 8.78 4.31
C PHE A 12 3.94 8.80 5.26
N LEU A 13 2.72 8.95 4.71
CA LEU A 13 1.48 8.92 5.48
C LEU A 13 1.25 7.57 6.14
N LEU A 14 1.62 6.46 5.49
CA LEU A 14 1.53 5.12 6.07
C LEU A 14 2.42 4.99 7.30
N GLY A 15 3.66 5.50 7.22
CA GLY A 15 4.56 5.59 8.36
C GLY A 15 4.00 6.46 9.49
N ALA A 16 3.43 7.62 9.14
CA ALA A 16 2.77 8.51 10.10
C ALA A 16 1.53 7.84 10.75
N ALA A 17 0.78 7.03 10.00
CA ALA A 17 -0.37 6.29 10.49
C ALA A 17 0.04 5.21 11.51
N TRP A 18 1.13 4.48 11.24
CA TRP A 18 1.71 3.54 12.21
C TRP A 18 2.18 4.25 13.48
N ALA A 19 2.84 5.39 13.35
CA ALA A 19 3.23 6.21 14.50
C ALA A 19 2.00 6.69 15.28
N LEU A 20 0.95 7.13 14.60
CA LEU A 20 -0.30 7.56 15.22
C LEU A 20 -1.00 6.41 15.98
N ALA A 21 -1.02 5.19 15.40
CA ALA A 21 -1.59 4.01 16.05
C ALA A 21 -0.84 3.67 17.35
N LEU A 22 0.50 3.66 17.30
CA LEU A 22 1.34 3.39 18.48
C LEU A 22 1.23 4.49 19.53
N LEU A 23 1.33 5.75 19.11
CA LEU A 23 1.22 6.89 20.02
C LEU A 23 -0.17 6.96 20.65
N GLY A 24 -1.24 6.74 19.88
CA GLY A 24 -2.60 6.70 20.39
C GLY A 24 -2.79 5.59 21.43
N ALA A 25 -2.22 4.41 21.18
CA ALA A 25 -2.26 3.29 22.12
C ALA A 25 -1.52 3.62 23.42
N ILE A 26 -0.28 4.11 23.33
CA ILE A 26 0.57 4.44 24.48
C ILE A 26 -0.04 5.59 25.28
N PHE A 27 -0.54 6.62 24.60
CA PHE A 27 -1.15 7.78 25.22
C PHE A 27 -2.40 7.40 26.03
N LEU A 28 -3.31 6.62 25.43
CA LEU A 28 -4.50 6.16 26.13
C LEU A 28 -4.17 5.16 27.24
N PHE A 29 -3.21 4.26 27.03
CA PHE A 29 -2.74 3.36 28.08
C PHE A 29 -2.22 4.13 29.30
N TRP A 30 -1.38 5.15 29.11
CA TRP A 30 -0.83 5.93 30.21
C TRP A 30 -1.88 6.80 30.90
N SER A 31 -2.78 7.39 30.13
CA SER A 31 -3.88 8.22 30.66
C SER A 31 -4.86 7.41 31.50
N PHE A 32 -5.11 6.15 31.14
CA PHE A 32 -6.03 5.26 31.86
C PHE A 32 -5.37 4.33 32.89
N LEU A 33 -4.03 4.35 32.99
CA LEU A 33 -3.28 3.61 34.01
C LEU A 33 -3.78 3.84 35.45
N PRO A 34 -4.17 5.07 35.87
CA PRO A 34 -4.69 5.31 37.21
C PRO A 34 -6.01 4.59 37.53
N PHE A 35 -6.79 4.22 36.50
CA PHE A 35 -8.07 3.53 36.65
C PHE A 35 -7.93 2.00 36.70
N GLY A 36 -6.69 1.49 36.58
CA GLY A 36 -6.36 0.07 36.68
C GLY A 36 -5.82 -0.52 35.37
N LEU A 37 -5.02 -1.57 35.50
CA LEU A 37 -4.29 -2.20 34.39
C LEU A 37 -5.23 -2.69 33.27
N ILE A 38 -6.35 -3.33 33.62
CA ILE A 38 -7.29 -3.90 32.65
C ILE A 38 -7.94 -2.78 31.82
N VAL A 39 -8.38 -1.71 32.48
CA VAL A 39 -9.00 -0.56 31.82
C VAL A 39 -7.98 0.14 30.91
N ALA A 40 -6.73 0.30 31.38
CA ALA A 40 -5.65 0.88 30.58
C ALA A 40 -5.34 0.06 29.32
N LEU A 41 -5.28 -1.26 29.43
CA LEU A 41 -5.07 -2.15 28.27
C LEU A 41 -6.22 -2.03 27.25
N MET A 42 -7.47 -2.04 27.70
CA MET A 42 -8.61 -1.86 26.82
C MET A 42 -8.61 -0.49 26.15
N ALA A 43 -8.31 0.57 26.90
CA ALA A 43 -8.21 1.93 26.36
C ALA A 43 -7.08 2.05 25.32
N GLY A 44 -5.91 1.47 25.58
CA GLY A 44 -4.80 1.44 24.63
C GLY A 44 -5.15 0.66 23.35
N MET A 45 -5.88 -0.45 23.47
CA MET A 45 -6.34 -1.22 22.32
C MET A 45 -7.38 -0.45 21.48
N ILE A 46 -8.31 0.25 22.13
CA ILE A 46 -9.26 1.14 21.45
C ILE A 46 -8.52 2.32 20.79
N GLY A 47 -7.48 2.84 21.43
CA GLY A 47 -6.62 3.88 20.89
C GLY A 47 -5.88 3.46 19.61
N SER A 48 -5.33 2.24 19.61
CA SER A 48 -4.63 1.70 18.45
C SER A 48 -5.58 1.45 17.27
N LEU A 49 -6.82 1.04 17.54
CA LEU A 49 -7.85 0.78 16.52
C LEU A 49 -8.09 1.98 15.59
N PHE A 50 -8.12 3.20 16.13
CA PHE A 50 -8.28 4.41 15.30
C PHE A 50 -7.10 4.63 14.35
N GLY A 51 -5.87 4.44 14.84
CA GLY A 51 -4.69 4.56 13.98
C GLY A 51 -4.58 3.42 12.97
N LEU A 52 -4.88 2.18 13.38
CA LEU A 52 -4.88 1.01 12.52
C LEU A 52 -5.91 1.11 11.40
N PHE A 53 -7.08 1.70 11.66
CA PHE A 53 -8.05 2.00 10.61
C PHE A 53 -7.44 2.88 9.51
N LEU A 54 -6.69 3.92 9.90
CA LEU A 54 -6.03 4.82 8.98
C LEU A 54 -4.87 4.13 8.23
N VAL A 55 -4.12 3.24 8.91
CA VAL A 55 -3.11 2.37 8.27
C VAL A 55 -3.76 1.55 7.16
N VAL A 56 -4.86 0.84 7.46
CA VAL A 56 -5.54 -0.03 6.47
C VAL A 56 -6.03 0.78 5.26
N MET A 57 -6.63 1.96 5.47
CA MET A 57 -7.04 2.81 4.35
C MET A 57 -5.87 3.18 3.44
N LEU A 58 -4.74 3.58 4.02
CA LEU A 58 -3.56 3.98 3.24
C LEU A 58 -2.86 2.80 2.57
N GLU A 59 -2.84 1.64 3.21
CA GLU A 59 -2.32 0.38 2.66
C GLU A 59 -3.16 -0.04 1.44
N VAL A 60 -4.49 0.05 1.51
CA VAL A 60 -5.35 -0.24 0.37
C VAL A 60 -5.12 0.77 -0.76
N ALA A 61 -4.92 2.05 -0.43
CA ALA A 61 -4.60 3.05 -1.44
C ALA A 61 -3.26 2.76 -2.13
N SER A 62 -2.21 2.42 -1.39
CA SER A 62 -0.89 2.08 -1.96
C SER A 62 -0.97 0.85 -2.87
N LEU A 63 -1.67 -0.20 -2.43
CA LEU A 63 -1.88 -1.42 -3.21
C LEU A 63 -2.61 -1.16 -4.54
N GLN A 64 -3.58 -0.24 -4.56
CA GLN A 64 -4.27 0.13 -5.80
C GLN A 64 -3.32 0.80 -6.81
N PHE A 65 -2.44 1.69 -6.35
CA PHE A 65 -1.45 2.31 -7.23
C PHE A 65 -0.45 1.29 -7.78
N GLU A 66 0.01 0.37 -6.93
CA GLU A 66 0.93 -0.70 -7.34
C GLU A 66 0.27 -1.64 -8.36
N LYS A 67 -0.98 -2.05 -8.13
CA LYS A 67 -1.75 -2.86 -9.08
C LYS A 67 -1.89 -2.18 -10.44
N LEU A 68 -2.18 -0.88 -10.47
CA LEU A 68 -2.29 -0.13 -11.73
C LEU A 68 -0.96 -0.06 -12.48
N ARG A 69 0.15 0.07 -11.76
CA ARG A 69 1.49 0.09 -12.34
C ARG A 69 1.87 -1.27 -12.92
N GLU A 70 1.60 -2.33 -12.17
CA GLU A 70 1.88 -3.70 -12.59
C GLU A 70 1.04 -4.08 -13.83
N LEU A 71 -0.24 -3.71 -13.86
CA LEU A 71 -1.10 -3.93 -15.04
C LEU A 71 -0.58 -3.22 -16.29
N LYS A 72 -0.07 -1.98 -16.17
CA LYS A 72 0.56 -1.27 -17.30
C LYS A 72 1.81 -1.99 -17.79
N ARG A 73 2.66 -2.45 -16.87
CA ARG A 73 3.88 -3.18 -17.20
C ARG A 73 3.58 -4.50 -17.89
N GLN A 74 2.60 -5.25 -17.40
CA GLN A 74 2.16 -6.50 -18.00
C GLN A 74 1.62 -6.29 -19.41
N ARG A 75 0.86 -5.20 -19.64
CA ARG A 75 0.37 -4.85 -20.98
C ARG A 75 1.50 -4.55 -21.96
N GLU A 76 2.49 -3.77 -21.55
CA GLU A 76 3.65 -3.44 -22.39
C GLU A 76 4.45 -4.69 -22.77
N ILE A 77 4.66 -5.59 -21.80
CA ILE A 77 5.31 -6.88 -22.05
C ILE A 77 4.49 -7.72 -23.04
N LEU A 78 3.17 -7.81 -22.85
CA LEU A 78 2.30 -8.58 -23.74
C LEU A 78 2.30 -8.03 -25.18
N GLU A 79 2.25 -6.71 -25.34
CA GLU A 79 2.34 -6.05 -26.65
C GLU A 79 3.70 -6.33 -27.32
N SER A 80 4.80 -6.30 -26.57
CA SER A 80 6.14 -6.63 -27.11
C SER A 80 6.27 -8.10 -27.54
N ILE A 81 5.66 -9.03 -26.81
CA ILE A 81 5.65 -10.46 -27.15
C ILE A 81 4.82 -10.68 -28.41
N GLN A 82 3.67 -10.03 -28.51
CA GLN A 82 2.82 -10.13 -29.70
C GLN A 82 3.55 -9.61 -30.96
N ALA A 83 4.25 -8.47 -30.84
CA ALA A 83 5.04 -7.91 -31.93
C ALA A 83 6.18 -8.83 -32.37
N SER A 84 6.90 -9.45 -31.42
CA SER A 84 7.99 -10.38 -31.75
C SER A 84 7.50 -11.67 -32.38
N LEU A 85 6.38 -12.23 -31.91
CA LEU A 85 5.75 -13.40 -32.54
C LEU A 85 5.33 -13.12 -33.99
N ASN A 86 4.70 -11.98 -34.25
CA ASN A 86 4.29 -11.61 -35.62
C ASN A 86 5.52 -11.43 -36.52
N ALA A 87 6.57 -10.77 -36.04
CA ALA A 87 7.82 -10.60 -36.80
C ALA A 87 8.50 -11.95 -37.12
N SER A 88 8.52 -12.88 -36.18
CA SER A 88 9.03 -14.24 -36.42
C SER A 88 8.15 -15.04 -37.38
N HIS A 89 6.83 -14.87 -37.33
CA HIS A 89 5.90 -15.50 -38.27
C HIS A 89 6.11 -15.00 -39.70
N ASP A 90 6.21 -13.69 -39.90
CA ASP A 90 6.45 -13.08 -41.21
C ASP A 90 7.81 -13.47 -41.80
N ALA A 91 8.85 -13.60 -40.96
CA ALA A 91 10.16 -14.11 -41.39
C ALA A 91 10.06 -15.56 -41.91
N THR A 92 9.26 -16.39 -41.24
CA THR A 92 9.05 -17.79 -41.66
C THR A 92 8.29 -17.90 -42.98
N LEU A 93 7.33 -17.00 -43.23
CA LEU A 93 6.58 -16.96 -44.50
C LEU A 93 7.40 -16.44 -45.68
N ARG A 94 8.48 -15.69 -45.43
CA ARG A 94 9.34 -15.14 -46.49
C ARG A 94 10.41 -16.11 -46.99
N ASP A 95 10.74 -17.11 -46.18
CA ASP A 95 11.75 -18.13 -46.49
C ASP A 95 11.16 -19.37 -47.20
N HIS A 96 9.85 -19.39 -47.45
CA HIS A 96 9.11 -20.40 -48.24
C HIS A 96 8.54 -19.80 -49.53
#